data_AF-A0A545U906-F1
#
_entry.id   AF-A0A545U906-F1
#
_cell.length_a   1.000
_cell.length_b   1.000
_cell.length_c   1.000
_cell.angle_alpha   90.00
_cell.angle_beta   90.00
_cell.angle_gamma   90.00
#
_symmetry.space_group_name_H-M   'P 1'
#
loop_
_entity.id
_entity.type
_entity.pdbx_description
1 polymer ?
#
loop_
_entity_poly.entity_id
_entity_poly.type
_entity_poly.pdbx_seq_one_letter_code
_entity_poly.pdbx_strand_id
1 'polypeptide(L)' 'MEDSDNAQHDSAETRRTELNTFLFLTIFVAPILSVMIVGGYGFIVWISQMYFGPPTGG' A
#
# COMPACT_ATOMS: atom_id res chain seq x y z
N MET A 1 6.60 -13.47 -44.77
CA MET A 1 7.39 -13.81 -43.57
C MET A 1 7.33 -12.58 -42.65
N GLU A 2 6.13 -12.25 -42.16
CA GLU A 2 5.85 -10.97 -41.48
C GLU A 2 5.04 -11.17 -40.17
N ASP A 3 4.50 -12.36 -39.90
CA ASP A 3 3.69 -12.62 -38.71
C ASP A 3 4.49 -12.88 -37.42
N SER A 4 5.80 -13.04 -37.51
CA SER A 4 6.64 -13.43 -36.36
C SER A 4 7.05 -12.27 -35.44
N ASP A 5 6.96 -11.02 -35.88
CA ASP A 5 7.30 -9.83 -35.05
C ASP A 5 6.12 -9.33 -34.21
N ASN A 6 4.88 -9.61 -34.62
CA ASN A 6 3.68 -9.07 -33.97
C ASN A 6 3.40 -9.74 -32.60
N ALA A 7 3.57 -11.06 -32.49
CA ALA A 7 3.32 -11.81 -31.25
C ALA A 7 4.24 -11.41 -30.08
N GLN A 8 5.41 -10.84 -30.37
CA GLN A 8 6.40 -10.43 -29.37
C GLN A 8 6.00 -9.10 -28.70
N HIS A 9 5.26 -8.24 -29.39
CA HIS A 9 4.89 -6.91 -28.90
C HIS A 9 3.71 -6.98 -27.91
N ASP A 10 2.66 -7.75 -28.23
CA ASP A 10 1.46 -7.91 -27.37
C ASP A 10 1.77 -8.58 -26.01
N SER A 11 2.68 -9.55 -26.02
CA SER A 11 3.06 -10.31 -24.83
C SER A 11 3.90 -9.46 -23.84
N ALA A 12 4.71 -8.55 -24.37
CA ALA A 12 5.53 -7.65 -23.57
C ALA A 12 4.73 -6.47 -23.02
N GLU A 13 3.74 -5.98 -23.77
CA GLU A 13 2.86 -4.89 -23.36
C GLU A 13 1.89 -5.34 -22.25
N THR A 14 1.24 -6.48 -22.42
CA THR A 14 0.28 -7.03 -21.43
C THR A 14 0.94 -7.25 -20.06
N ARG A 15 2.15 -7.84 -20.04
CA ARG A 15 2.90 -8.10 -18.79
C ARG A 15 3.29 -6.82 -18.05
N ARG A 16 3.56 -5.72 -18.75
CA ARG A 16 3.91 -4.43 -18.13
C ARG A 16 2.69 -3.73 -17.52
N THR A 17 1.53 -3.87 -18.16
CA THR A 17 0.27 -3.26 -17.72
C THR A 17 -0.22 -3.85 -16.39
N GLU A 18 -0.05 -5.16 -16.19
CA GLU A 18 -0.40 -5.83 -14.93
C GLU A 18 0.48 -5.34 -13.76
N LEU A 19 1.80 -5.26 -13.98
CA LEU A 19 2.74 -4.80 -12.95
C LEU A 19 2.51 -3.34 -12.57
N ASN A 20 2.21 -2.47 -13.53
CA ASN A 20 1.87 -1.06 -13.24
C ASN A 20 0.60 -0.93 -12.40
N THR A 21 -0.42 -1.77 -12.66
CA THR A 21 -1.66 -1.78 -11.87
C THR A 21 -1.39 -2.25 -10.44
N PHE A 22 -0.58 -3.29 -10.27
CA PHE A 22 -0.15 -3.76 -8.95
C PHE A 22 0.65 -2.69 -8.20
N LEU A 23 1.64 -2.09 -8.85
CA LEU A 23 2.48 -1.06 -8.23
C LEU A 23 1.66 0.16 -7.82
N PHE A 24 0.73 0.60 -8.68
CA PHE A 24 -0.21 1.67 -8.38
C PHE A 24 -1.00 1.32 -7.12
N LEU A 25 -1.68 0.16 -7.10
CA LEU A 25 -2.45 -0.28 -5.94
C LEU A 25 -1.58 -0.32 -4.67
N THR A 26 -0.38 -0.92 -4.73
CA THR A 26 0.53 -0.98 -3.59
C THR A 26 0.92 0.41 -3.09
N ILE A 27 1.14 1.38 -3.97
CA ILE A 27 1.48 2.75 -3.60
C ILE A 27 0.35 3.47 -2.87
N PHE A 28 -0.91 3.06 -3.05
CA PHE A 28 -2.04 3.58 -2.26
C PHE A 28 -2.34 2.71 -1.03
N VAL A 29 -2.30 1.39 -1.17
CA VAL A 29 -2.64 0.45 -0.10
C VAL A 29 -1.60 0.48 1.01
N ALA A 30 -0.30 0.50 0.68
CA ALA A 30 0.77 0.54 1.67
C ALA A 30 0.69 1.78 2.59
N PRO A 31 0.52 3.02 2.08
CA PRO A 31 0.36 4.17 2.97
C PRO A 31 -0.97 4.16 3.72
N ILE A 32 -2.08 3.72 3.12
CA ILE A 32 -3.36 3.59 3.85
C ILE A 32 -3.21 2.61 5.03
N LEU A 33 -2.56 1.47 4.80
CA LEU A 33 -2.30 0.49 5.84
C LEU A 33 -1.37 1.05 6.92
N SER A 34 -0.35 1.80 6.53
CA SER A 34 0.54 2.52 7.46
C SER A 34 -0.24 3.48 8.37
N VAL A 35 -1.12 4.31 7.79
CA VAL A 35 -1.95 5.24 8.56
C VAL A 35 -2.94 4.51 9.46
N MET A 36 -3.55 3.41 9.01
CA MET A 36 -4.42 2.60 9.87
C MET A 36 -3.68 2.01 11.06
N ILE A 37 -2.48 1.47 10.86
CA ILE A 37 -1.68 0.89 11.95
C ILE A 37 -1.19 1.98 12.89
N VAL A 38 -0.52 3.01 12.38
CA VAL A 38 0.06 4.08 13.21
C VAL A 38 -1.02 4.93 13.86
N GLY A 39 -2.04 5.33 13.10
CA GLY A 39 -3.19 6.09 13.58
C GLY A 39 -4.04 5.28 14.56
N GLY A 40 -4.34 4.02 14.25
CA GLY A 40 -5.06 3.12 15.14
C GLY A 40 -4.29 2.86 16.44
N TYR A 41 -2.99 2.59 16.35
CA TYR A 41 -2.13 2.40 17.52
C TYR A 41 -2.03 3.68 18.36
N GLY A 42 -1.80 4.84 17.73
CA GLY A 42 -1.79 6.14 18.41
C GLY A 42 -3.13 6.45 19.07
N PHE A 43 -4.25 6.10 18.42
CA PHE A 43 -5.59 6.27 18.97
C PHE A 43 -5.86 5.34 20.16
N ILE A 44 -5.44 4.08 20.08
CA ILE A 44 -5.51 3.13 21.20
C ILE A 44 -4.69 3.64 22.38
N VAL A 45 -3.47 4.11 22.13
CA VAL A 45 -2.63 4.72 23.16
C VAL A 45 -3.33 5.94 23.74
N TRP A 46 -3.82 6.87 22.92
CA TRP A 46 -4.55 8.06 23.36
C TRP A 46 -5.77 7.73 24.24
N ILE A 47 -6.58 6.74 23.85
CA ILE A 47 -7.71 6.26 24.66
C ILE A 47 -7.21 5.64 25.97
N SER A 48 -6.17 4.82 25.90
CA SER A 48 -5.54 4.23 27.09
C SER A 48 -5.09 5.31 28.07
N GLN A 49 -4.53 6.42 27.57
CA GLN A 49 -4.17 7.58 28.39
C GLN A 49 -5.38 8.24 29.07
N MET A 50 -6.55 8.29 28.43
CA MET A 50 -7.77 8.83 29.06
C MET A 50 -8.24 7.97 30.25
N TYR A 51 -7.98 6.66 30.24
CA TYR A 51 -8.37 5.76 31.32
C TYR A 51 -7.31 5.61 32.42
N PHE A 52 -6.03 5.53 32.06
CA PHE A 52 -4.92 5.26 32.98
C PHE A 52 -4.12 6.51 33.38
N GLY A 53 -4.49 7.68 32.86
CA GLY A 53 -3.74 8.92 33.04
C GLY A 53 -2.58 9.06 32.04
N PRO A 54 -2.01 10.27 31.91
CA PRO A 54 -0.96 10.54 30.95
C PRO A 54 0.27 9.64 31.22
N PRO A 55 0.92 9.09 30.17
CA PRO A 55 1.98 8.10 30.31
C PRO A 55 3.34 8.74 30.62
N THR A 56 3.41 10.08 30.60
CA THR A 56 4.57 10.86 31.03
C THR A 56 4.42 11.12 32.52
N GLY A 57 5.04 10.28 33.33
CA GLY A 57 4.98 10.33 34.79
C GLY A 57 5.31 11.72 35.37
N GLY A 58 4.57 12.07 36.41
CA GLY A 58 5.10 12.86 37.52
C GLY A 58 5.81 11.94 38.52
#